data_AF-A0A1H3XVA7-F1
#
_entry.id   AF-A0A1H3XVA7-F1
#
_cell.length_a   1.000
_cell.length_b   1.000
_cell.length_c   1.000
_cell.angle_alpha   90.00
_cell.angle_beta   90.00
_cell.angle_gamma   90.00
#
_symmetry.space_group_name_H-M   'P 1'
#
loop_
_entity.id
_entity.type
_entity.pdbx_description
1 polymer ?
#
loop_
_entity_poly.entity_id
_entity_poly.type
_entity_poly.pdbx_seq_one_letter_code
_entity_poly.pdbx_strand_id
1 'polypeptide(L)'
;MDTPDSSQPSGVLPQLPRESILQDDGEHLLVSTKGVEGSRSDGILLRRCAFSLTTPLGCEFLGQYRHLSDGLWHATMRSKRRDDGSIGPPQVGIYATELDAMVNLWANRRSFDLGHRA
;
A
#
# COMPACT_ATOMS: atom_id res chain seq x y z
N MET A 1 31.93 -24.41 -23.50
CA MET A 1 31.42 -23.05 -23.81
C MET A 1 30.34 -22.80 -22.79
N ASP A 2 30.77 -22.31 -21.63
CA ASP A 2 29.96 -22.19 -20.42
C ASP A 2 29.09 -20.94 -20.50
N THR A 3 27.77 -21.13 -20.56
CA THR A 3 26.79 -20.06 -20.34
C THR A 3 26.67 -19.80 -18.84
N PRO A 4 26.78 -18.56 -18.36
CA PRO A 4 26.65 -18.29 -16.94
C PRO A 4 25.18 -18.40 -16.52
N ASP A 5 24.99 -19.15 -15.44
CA ASP A 5 23.75 -19.31 -14.70
C ASP A 5 23.37 -17.96 -14.09
N SER A 6 22.49 -17.21 -14.77
CA SER A 6 21.91 -15.99 -14.23
C SER A 6 20.76 -16.37 -13.30
N SER A 7 21.10 -16.90 -12.13
CA SER A 7 20.17 -17.12 -11.03
C SER A 7 19.76 -15.78 -10.42
N GLN A 8 18.92 -15.03 -11.13
CA GLN A 8 18.28 -13.85 -10.59
C GLN A 8 17.21 -14.33 -9.60
N PRO A 9 17.21 -13.86 -8.33
CA PRO A 9 16.28 -14.37 -7.34
C PRO A 9 14.87 -13.99 -7.76
N SER A 10 14.06 -15.00 -8.08
CA SER A 10 12.61 -14.90 -8.21
C SER A 10 12.04 -14.45 -6.87
N GLY A 11 12.08 -13.14 -6.62
CA GLY A 11 11.30 -12.51 -5.58
C GLY A 11 9.85 -12.80 -5.89
N VAL A 12 9.25 -13.70 -5.11
CA VAL A 12 7.83 -14.00 -5.10
C VAL A 12 7.09 -12.79 -4.53
N LEU A 13 7.16 -11.66 -5.25
CA LEU A 13 6.06 -10.72 -5.21
C LEU A 13 4.96 -11.39 -6.02
N PRO A 14 3.74 -11.59 -5.49
CA PRO A 14 2.61 -11.80 -6.37
C PRO A 14 2.67 -10.64 -7.36
N GLN A 15 2.86 -10.96 -8.64
CA GLN A 15 2.91 -9.96 -9.69
C GLN A 15 1.51 -9.37 -9.76
N LEU A 16 1.25 -8.35 -8.93
CA LEU A 16 0.17 -7.41 -9.18
C LEU A 16 0.36 -7.00 -10.63
N PRO A 17 -0.64 -7.17 -11.50
CA PRO A 17 -0.52 -6.80 -12.91
C PRO A 17 0.10 -5.42 -12.96
N ARG A 18 1.22 -5.22 -13.67
CA ARG A 18 1.91 -3.91 -13.68
C ARG A 18 0.96 -2.77 -14.05
N GLU A 19 -0.05 -3.08 -14.84
CA GLU A 19 -1.16 -2.23 -15.25
C GLU A 19 -2.00 -1.68 -14.09
N SER A 20 -1.97 -2.32 -12.92
CA SER A 20 -2.65 -1.87 -11.70
C SER A 20 -1.84 -0.88 -10.88
N ILE A 21 -0.53 -0.72 -11.14
CA ILE A 21 0.34 0.17 -10.37
C ILE A 21 0.14 1.62 -10.85
N LEU A 22 -0.37 2.47 -9.97
CA LEU A 22 -0.64 3.88 -10.24
C LEU A 22 0.57 4.77 -9.91
N GLN A 23 1.31 4.43 -8.85
CA GLN A 23 2.54 5.12 -8.42
C GLN A 23 3.49 4.11 -7.77
N ASP A 24 4.79 4.32 -7.98
CA ASP A 24 5.88 3.50 -7.43
C ASP A 24 7.10 4.38 -7.18
N ASP A 25 7.60 4.45 -5.94
CA ASP A 25 8.84 5.18 -5.61
C ASP A 25 10.01 4.26 -5.20
N GLY A 26 9.91 2.97 -5.49
CA GLY A 26 10.90 1.96 -5.13
C GLY A 26 10.67 1.35 -3.74
N GLU A 27 10.00 2.06 -2.83
CA GLU A 27 9.67 1.57 -1.48
C GLU A 27 8.16 1.44 -1.28
N HIS A 28 7.38 2.39 -1.78
CA HIS A 28 5.94 2.45 -1.65
C HIS A 28 5.26 2.26 -3.01
N LEU A 29 4.11 1.61 -2.98
CA LEU A 29 3.29 1.28 -4.14
C LEU A 29 1.86 1.75 -3.91
N LEU A 30 1.31 2.52 -4.83
CA LEU A 30 -0.13 2.78 -4.90
C LEU A 30 -0.70 1.95 -6.04
N VAL A 31 -1.68 1.12 -5.74
CA VAL A 31 -2.21 0.12 -6.67
C VAL A 31 -3.72 0.27 -6.77
N SER A 32 -4.24 0.29 -8.00
CA SER A 32 -5.67 0.20 -8.30
C SER A 32 -6.15 -1.24 -8.09
N THR A 33 -7.26 -1.40 -7.39
CA THR A 33 -7.96 -2.68 -7.24
C THR A 33 -9.30 -2.68 -7.96
N LYS A 34 -9.56 -1.66 -8.81
CA LYS A 34 -10.75 -1.60 -9.65
C LYS A 34 -10.82 -2.79 -10.61
N GLY A 35 -11.99 -3.43 -10.68
CA GLY A 35 -12.20 -4.60 -11.52
C GLY A 35 -11.67 -5.91 -10.93
N VAL A 36 -11.01 -5.89 -9.76
CA VAL A 36 -10.64 -7.11 -9.04
C VAL A 36 -11.87 -7.63 -8.29
N GLU A 37 -12.31 -8.83 -8.66
CA GLU A 37 -13.47 -9.47 -8.05
C GLU A 37 -13.27 -9.67 -6.53
N GLY A 38 -14.28 -9.31 -5.74
CA GLY A 38 -14.23 -9.40 -4.27
C GLY A 38 -13.40 -8.31 -3.58
N SER A 39 -12.81 -7.36 -4.32
CA SER A 39 -12.11 -6.24 -3.71
C SER A 39 -13.08 -5.36 -2.91
N ARG A 40 -12.67 -4.98 -1.71
CA ARG A 40 -13.41 -4.06 -0.81
C ARG A 40 -12.95 -2.61 -0.94
N SER A 41 -11.97 -2.34 -1.79
CA SER A 41 -11.40 -1.02 -2.05
C SER A 41 -11.24 -0.78 -3.55
N ASP A 42 -11.12 0.49 -3.93
CA ASP A 42 -10.81 0.90 -5.30
C ASP A 42 -9.31 1.00 -5.54
N GLY A 43 -8.53 1.18 -4.47
CA GLY A 43 -7.09 0.95 -4.49
C GLY A 43 -6.46 0.93 -3.10
N ILE A 44 -5.20 0.50 -3.06
CA ILE A 44 -4.45 0.22 -1.83
C ILE A 44 -3.05 0.84 -1.89
N LEU A 45 -2.60 1.33 -0.75
CA LEU A 45 -1.23 1.78 -0.52
C LEU A 45 -0.46 0.68 0.22
N LEU A 46 0.66 0.26 -0.37
CA LEU A 46 1.54 -0.78 0.13
C LEU A 46 2.94 -0.22 0.37
N ARG A 47 3.66 -0.81 1.32
CA ARG A 47 5.11 -0.63 1.51
C ARG A 47 5.81 -1.95 1.24
N ARG A 48 6.85 -1.95 0.42
CA ARG A 48 7.74 -3.09 0.24
C ARG A 48 8.52 -3.33 1.53
N CYS A 49 8.60 -4.58 1.96
CA CYS A 49 9.35 -4.97 3.15
C CYS A 49 10.05 -6.31 2.91
N ALA A 50 10.98 -6.66 3.80
CA ALA A 50 11.55 -8.00 3.81
C ALA A 50 10.43 -9.05 3.94
N PHE A 51 10.61 -10.17 3.25
CA PHE A 51 9.76 -11.33 3.44
C PHE A 51 9.84 -11.80 4.90
N SER A 52 8.69 -12.09 5.50
CA SER A 52 8.63 -12.66 6.84
C SER A 52 7.37 -13.51 7.01
N LEU A 53 7.26 -14.22 8.14
CA LEU A 53 6.05 -15.00 8.47
C LEU A 53 4.79 -14.12 8.54
N THR A 54 4.93 -12.84 8.92
CA THR A 54 3.82 -11.89 8.99
C THR A 54 3.62 -11.09 7.70
N THR A 55 4.60 -11.12 6.79
CA THR A 55 4.59 -10.45 5.48
C THR A 55 5.08 -11.40 4.37
N PRO A 56 4.36 -12.51 4.11
CA PRO A 56 4.81 -13.55 3.17
C PRO A 56 4.86 -13.07 1.71
N LEU A 57 4.27 -11.90 1.41
CA LEU A 57 4.29 -11.31 0.07
C LEU A 57 5.32 -10.19 -0.06
N GLY A 58 6.17 -9.97 0.95
CA GLY A 58 7.16 -8.88 0.94
C GLY A 58 6.54 -7.49 0.86
N CYS A 59 5.27 -7.35 1.24
CA CYS A 59 4.53 -6.10 1.24
C CYS A 59 3.71 -5.98 2.52
N GLU A 60 3.63 -4.76 3.03
CA GLU A 60 2.77 -4.38 4.13
C GLU A 60 1.67 -3.42 3.66
N PHE A 61 0.44 -3.65 4.12
CA PHE A 61 -0.68 -2.76 3.88
C PHE A 61 -0.59 -1.50 4.77
N LEU A 62 -0.60 -0.33 4.13
CA LEU A 62 -0.56 0.97 4.80
C LEU A 62 -1.87 1.74 4.72
N GLY A 63 -2.69 1.51 3.71
CA GLY A 63 -3.95 2.23 3.55
C GLY A 63 -4.71 1.85 2.29
N GLN A 64 -5.88 2.45 2.12
CA GLN A 64 -6.76 2.21 0.99
C GLN A 64 -7.57 3.46 0.67
N TYR A 65 -8.05 3.55 -0.57
CA TYR A 65 -9.11 4.47 -0.93
C TYR A 65 -10.30 3.69 -1.51
N ARG A 66 -11.51 4.21 -1.28
CA ARG A 66 -12.73 3.65 -1.84
C ARG A 66 -13.82 4.69 -2.05
N HIS A 67 -14.67 4.45 -3.02
CA HIS A 67 -15.93 5.16 -3.18
C HIS A 67 -16.98 4.55 -2.25
N LEU A 68 -17.67 5.39 -1.48
CA LEU A 68 -18.76 4.95 -0.59
C LEU A 68 -20.12 5.37 -1.13
N SER A 69 -21.17 4.80 -0.54
CA SER A 69 -22.57 5.06 -0.92
C SER A 69 -23.03 6.49 -0.64
N ASP A 70 -22.26 7.26 0.13
CA ASP A 70 -22.47 8.70 0.34
C ASP A 70 -22.05 9.54 -0.89
N GLY A 71 -21.49 8.89 -1.93
CA GLY A 71 -21.01 9.54 -3.14
C GLY A 71 -19.62 10.14 -3.01
N LEU A 72 -18.96 10.00 -1.85
CA LEU A 72 -17.66 10.57 -1.56
C LEU A 72 -16.56 9.51 -1.61
N TRP A 73 -15.33 9.99 -1.77
CA TRP A 73 -14.12 9.17 -1.77
C TRP A 73 -13.50 9.20 -0.39
N HIS A 74 -13.29 8.03 0.19
CA HIS A 74 -12.69 7.87 1.50
C HIS A 74 -11.28 7.34 1.33
N ALA A 75 -10.30 8.03 1.90
CA ALA A 75 -8.94 7.53 2.06
C ALA A 75 -8.71 7.16 3.52
N THR A 76 -8.32 5.92 3.77
CA THR A 76 -8.07 5.41 5.11
C THR A 76 -6.63 4.90 5.19
N MET A 77 -5.84 5.49 6.07
CA MET A 77 -4.52 4.99 6.44
C MET A 77 -4.63 4.12 7.70
N ARG A 78 -3.78 3.10 7.78
CA ARG A 78 -3.68 2.21 8.94
C ARG A 78 -3.42 3.03 10.21
N SER A 79 -3.79 2.46 11.35
CA SER A 79 -3.43 3.07 12.63
C SER A 79 -1.92 3.09 12.83
N LYS A 80 -1.37 4.24 13.24
CA LYS A 80 0.00 4.32 13.74
C LYS A 80 0.07 3.77 15.17
N ARG A 81 1.20 3.14 15.49
CA ARG A 81 1.56 2.84 16.88
C ARG A 81 1.97 4.14 17.56
N ARG A 82 1.43 4.40 18.74
CA ARG A 82 1.79 5.55 19.58
C ARG A 82 3.01 5.22 20.42
N ASP A 83 3.63 6.25 21.00
CA ASP A 83 4.82 6.11 21.86
C ASP A 83 4.58 5.25 23.10
N ASP A 84 3.33 5.20 23.57
CA ASP A 84 2.88 4.34 24.66
C ASP A 84 2.63 2.87 24.24
N GLY A 85 2.94 2.52 22.99
CA GLY A 85 2.75 1.19 22.41
C GLY A 85 1.32 0.88 21.97
N SER A 86 0.35 1.75 22.27
CA SER A 86 -1.04 1.60 21.86
C SER A 86 -1.25 1.88 20.38
N ILE A 87 -2.33 1.35 19.81
CA ILE A 87 -2.71 1.57 18.42
C ILE A 87 -3.70 2.73 18.37
N GLY A 88 -3.35 3.83 17.70
CA GLY A 88 -4.25 4.96 17.52
C GLY A 88 -5.45 4.63 16.61
N PRO A 89 -6.44 5.51 16.49
CA PRO A 89 -7.45 5.34 15.45
C PRO A 89 -6.82 5.43 14.05
N PRO A 90 -7.38 4.74 13.04
CA PRO A 90 -6.96 4.92 11.66
C PRO A 90 -7.23 6.36 11.22
N GLN A 91 -6.34 6.91 10.40
CA GLN A 91 -6.54 8.23 9.84
C GLN A 91 -7.48 8.11 8.63
N VAL A 92 -8.58 8.86 8.65
CA VAL A 92 -9.58 8.86 7.58
C VAL A 92 -9.70 10.27 7.00
N GLY A 93 -9.62 10.40 5.69
CA GLY A 93 -9.92 11.61 4.93
C GLY A 93 -11.08 11.37 3.98
N ILE A 94 -11.94 12.38 3.82
CA ILE A 94 -13.12 12.34 2.94
C ILE A 94 -12.91 13.39 1.85
N TYR A 95 -13.10 12.99 0.60
CA TYR A 95 -12.76 13.77 -0.58
C TYR A 95 -13.89 13.74 -1.61
N ALA A 96 -13.99 14.81 -2.38
CA ALA A 96 -14.95 14.90 -3.47
C ALA A 96 -14.52 14.07 -4.70
N THR A 97 -13.22 13.87 -4.90
CA THR A 97 -12.67 13.16 -6.06
C THR A 97 -11.79 11.99 -5.68
N GLU A 98 -11.70 11.01 -6.58
CA GLU A 98 -10.77 9.87 -6.46
C GLU A 98 -9.33 10.34 -6.40
N LEU A 99 -8.98 11.32 -7.25
CA LEU A 99 -7.63 11.85 -7.34
C LEU A 99 -7.18 12.47 -6.02
N ASP A 100 -8.05 13.23 -5.35
CA ASP A 100 -7.72 13.83 -4.05
C ASP A 100 -7.48 12.77 -2.97
N ALA A 101 -8.28 11.70 -2.96
CA ALA A 101 -8.10 10.57 -2.05
C ALA A 101 -6.77 9.84 -2.31
N MET A 102 -6.44 9.60 -3.58
CA MET A 102 -5.16 9.00 -3.98
C MET A 102 -3.96 9.88 -3.60
N VAL A 103 -4.04 11.18 -3.89
CA VAL A 103 -2.99 12.16 -3.56
C VAL A 103 -2.78 12.20 -2.06
N ASN A 104 -3.85 12.15 -1.26
CA ASN A 104 -3.73 12.11 0.19
C ASN A 104 -2.95 10.88 0.68
N LEU A 105 -3.29 9.68 0.21
CA LEU A 105 -2.56 8.46 0.58
C LEU A 105 -1.09 8.56 0.19
N TRP A 106 -0.82 8.99 -1.04
CA TRP A 106 0.54 9.09 -1.56
C TRP A 106 1.40 10.12 -0.81
N ALA A 107 0.81 11.28 -0.49
CA ALA A 107 1.48 12.32 0.30
C ALA A 107 1.83 11.83 1.70
N ASN A 108 1.00 10.97 2.30
CA ASN A 108 1.19 10.45 3.65
C ASN A 108 1.96 9.12 3.69
N ARG A 109 2.44 8.57 2.58
CA ARG A 109 3.00 7.20 2.53
C ARG A 109 4.13 6.93 3.53
N ARG A 110 5.04 7.90 3.71
CA ARG A 110 6.20 7.80 4.62
C ARG A 110 5.88 8.10 6.09
N SER A 111 4.62 8.39 6.39
CA SER A 111 4.18 8.75 7.74
C SER A 111 4.37 7.61 8.75
N PHE A 112 4.49 6.36 8.30
CA PHE A 112 4.69 5.18 9.15
C PHE A 112 6.17 4.87 9.41
N ASP A 113 7.09 5.37 8.60
CA ASP A 113 8.52 5.06 8.75
C ASP A 113 9.17 5.85 9.89
N LEU A 114 8.59 7.00 10.23
CA LEU A 114 9.10 7.92 11.25
C LEU A 114 9.04 7.35 12.69
N GLY A 115 8.36 6.23 12.92
CA GLY A 115 8.30 5.54 14.22
C GLY A 115 9.17 4.28 14.33
N HIS A 116 9.98 3.96 13.31
CA HIS A 116 10.78 2.73 13.26
C HIS A 116 12.30 2.93 13.24
N ARG A 117 12.79 4.16 13.47
CA ARG A 117 14.20 4.39 13.80
C ARG A 117 14.40 4.22 15.31
N ALA A 118 14.60 2.98 15.73
CA ALA A 118 15.32 2.64 16.96
C ALA A 118 16.76 2.27 16.60
#